data_AF-A0AAD7M110-F1
#
_entry.id   AF-A0AAD7M110-F1
#
_cell.length_a   1.000
_cell.length_b   1.000
_cell.length_c   1.000
_cell.angle_alpha   90.00
_cell.angle_beta   90.00
_cell.angle_gamma   90.00
#
_symmetry.space_group_name_H-M   'P 1'
#
loop_
_entity.id
_entity.type
_entity.pdbx_description
1 polymer ?
#
loop_
_entity_poly.entity_id
_entity_poly.type
_entity_poly.pdbx_seq_one_letter_code
_entity_poly.pdbx_strand_id
1 'polypeptide(L)'
;MHPPLTLHKHPMCAEIIGEFQKCHIDHPVAKFFGECTGLKIKLDRCFREEKALKRKANFEQSKKLKERLQTIRKEDAASSTGQETFLQS
;
A
#
# COMPACT_ATOMS: atom_id res chain seq x y z
N MET A 1 -2.85 20.02 -3.73
CA MET A 1 -3.74 18.91 -3.36
C MET A 1 -2.97 17.84 -2.59
N HIS A 2 -3.30 17.57 -1.32
CA HIS A 2 -2.79 16.41 -0.57
C HIS A 2 -3.86 15.31 -0.55
N PRO A 3 -3.51 14.02 -0.50
CA PRO A 3 -4.48 12.94 -0.31
C PRO A 3 -5.23 13.11 1.02
N PRO A 4 -6.45 12.59 1.16
CA PRO A 4 -7.21 12.67 2.41
C PRO A 4 -6.39 12.09 3.57
N LEU A 5 -6.26 12.86 4.66
CA LEU A 5 -5.45 12.57 5.84
C LEU A 5 -6.10 11.53 6.76
N THR A 6 -6.48 10.38 6.20
CA THR A 6 -7.07 9.30 6.98
C THR A 6 -5.97 8.64 7.82
N LEU A 7 -5.85 9.05 9.09
CA LEU A 7 -4.83 8.61 10.04
C LEU A 7 -4.68 7.07 10.09
N HIS A 8 -5.81 6.36 10.03
CA HIS A 8 -5.84 4.89 10.05
C HIS A 8 -5.15 4.22 8.84
N LYS A 9 -4.99 4.93 7.71
CA LYS A 9 -4.33 4.37 6.51
C LYS A 9 -2.82 4.61 6.48
N HIS A 10 -2.30 5.45 7.37
CA HIS A 10 -0.93 5.96 7.34
C HIS A 10 -0.22 5.85 8.70
N PRO A 11 -0.06 4.64 9.26
CA PRO A 11 0.55 4.46 10.58
C PRO A 11 1.96 5.03 10.69
N MET A 12 2.75 5.01 9.61
CA MET A 12 4.13 5.54 9.63
C MET A 12 4.21 7.07 9.62
N CYS A 13 3.14 7.75 9.19
CA CYS A 13 3.11 9.20 9.07
C CYS A 13 2.21 9.85 10.13
N ALA A 14 1.76 9.08 11.13
CA ALA A 14 0.77 9.53 12.11
C ALA A 14 1.24 10.77 12.90
N GLU A 15 2.52 10.82 13.28
CA GLU A 15 3.12 11.95 13.99
C GLU A 15 3.07 13.24 13.15
N ILE A 16 3.51 13.17 11.89
CA ILE A 16 3.53 14.31 10.96
C ILE A 16 2.11 14.78 10.62
N ILE A 17 1.14 13.85 10.52
CA ILE A 17 -0.28 14.20 10.36
C ILE A 17 -0.76 14.99 11.57
N GLY A 18 -0.41 14.57 12.79
CA GLY A 18 -0.76 15.27 14.03
C GLY A 18 -0.21 16.71 14.06
N GLU A 19 1.07 16.88 13.73
CA GLU A 19 1.69 18.21 13.63
C GLU A 19 1.03 19.09 12.57
N PHE A 20 0.72 18.52 11.41
CA PHE A 20 0.06 19.24 10.32
C PHE A 20 -1.37 19.66 10.69
N GLN A 21 -2.12 18.78 11.36
CA GLN A 21 -3.47 19.10 11.88
C GLN A 21 -3.41 20.17 12.95
N LYS A 22 -2.45 20.09 13.87
CA LYS A 22 -2.22 21.12 14.89
C LYS A 22 -1.94 22.48 14.25
N CYS A 23 -1.06 22.53 13.24
CA CYS A 23 -0.80 23.78 12.49
C CYS A 23 -2.08 24.35 11.85
N HIS A 24 -2.95 23.51 11.30
CA HIS A 24 -4.23 23.96 10.73
C HIS A 24 -5.24 24.45 11.78
N ILE A 25 -5.19 23.91 13.01
CA ILE A 25 -6.04 24.33 14.14
C ILE A 25 -5.55 25.66 14.69
N ASP A 26 -4.23 25.80 14.89
CA ASP A 26 -3.60 26.99 15.45
C ASP A 26 -3.65 28.17 14.45
N HIS A 27 -3.59 27.88 13.14
CA HIS A 27 -3.53 28.89 12.06
C HIS A 27 -4.68 28.74 11.05
N PRO A 28 -5.95 28.94 11.45
CA PRO A 28 -7.11 28.69 10.58
C PRO A 28 -7.17 29.64 9.38
N VAL A 29 -6.64 30.86 9.51
CA VAL A 29 -6.56 31.87 8.43
C VAL A 29 -5.20 31.79 7.71
N ALA A 30 -4.11 31.64 8.46
CA ALA A 30 -2.76 31.67 7.89
C ALA A 30 -2.33 30.38 7.17
N LYS A 31 -3.10 29.28 7.30
CA LYS A 31 -2.98 28.11 6.41
C LYS A 31 -3.10 28.45 4.92
N PHE A 32 -3.87 29.48 4.57
CA PHE A 32 -4.04 29.94 3.19
C PHE A 32 -2.85 30.78 2.69
N PHE A 33 -2.05 31.32 3.62
CA PHE A 33 -0.83 32.07 3.34
C PHE A 33 0.43 31.19 3.33
N GLY A 34 0.27 29.88 3.55
CA GLY A 34 1.35 28.92 3.42
C GLY A 34 2.18 28.69 4.68
N GLU A 35 1.72 29.12 5.86
CA GLU A 35 2.43 28.93 7.14
C GLU A 35 2.70 27.44 7.45
N CYS A 36 1.77 26.55 7.06
CA CYS A 36 1.92 25.11 7.22
C CYS A 36 2.59 24.39 6.03
N THR A 37 3.16 25.11 5.06
CA THR A 37 3.71 24.52 3.83
C THR A 37 4.92 23.60 4.10
N GLY A 38 5.76 23.95 5.07
CA GLY A 38 6.91 23.09 5.44
C GLY A 38 6.47 21.72 5.97
N LEU A 39 5.45 21.71 6.84
CA LEU A 39 4.85 20.47 7.35
C LEU A 39 4.16 19.67 6.24
N LYS A 40 3.46 20.36 5.33
CA LYS A 40 2.86 19.73 4.14
C LYS A 40 3.90 18.99 3.29
N ILE A 41 5.07 19.58 3.04
CA ILE A 41 6.13 18.95 2.23
C ILE A 41 6.65 17.69 2.91
N LYS A 42 6.90 17.75 4.23
CA LYS A 42 7.32 16.57 5.01
C LYS A 42 6.27 15.45 4.96
N LEU A 43 5.00 15.82 5.09
CA LEU A 43 3.89 14.89 5.03
C LEU A 43 3.77 14.22 3.65
N ASP A 44 3.84 15.00 2.57
CA ASP A 44 3.81 14.49 1.21
C ASP A 44 4.99 13.55 0.93
N ARG A 45 6.17 13.84 1.49
CA ARG A 45 7.34 12.95 1.40
C ARG A 45 7.09 11.63 2.13
N CYS A 46 6.59 11.68 3.37
CA CYS A 46 6.29 10.49 4.15
C CYS A 46 5.27 9.58 3.43
N PHE A 47 4.20 10.16 2.88
CA PHE A 47 3.21 9.39 2.11
C PHE A 47 3.77 8.74 0.86
N ARG A 48 4.74 9.38 0.18
CA ARG A 48 5.40 8.77 -0.98
C ARG A 48 6.27 7.59 -0.56
N GLU A 49 7.03 7.72 0.53
CA GLU A 49 7.88 6.67 1.07
C GLU A 49 7.04 5.47 1.56
N GLU A 50 5.99 5.73 2.34
CA GLU A 50 5.08 4.68 2.81
C GLU A 50 4.40 3.95 1.63
N LYS A 51 3.96 4.70 0.61
CA LYS A 51 3.38 4.11 -0.60
C LYS A 51 4.40 3.26 -1.36
N ALA A 52 5.67 3.68 -1.41
CA ALA A 52 6.73 2.90 -2.06
C ALA A 52 6.99 1.58 -1.32
N LEU A 53 7.06 1.62 0.02
CA LEU A 53 7.26 0.44 0.86
C LEU A 53 6.09 -0.56 0.73
N LYS A 54 4.84 -0.08 0.82
CA LYS A 54 3.65 -0.92 0.62
C LYS A 54 3.61 -1.53 -0.77
N ARG A 55 3.98 -0.78 -1.82
CA ARG A 55 4.06 -1.32 -3.19
C ARG A 55 5.11 -2.43 -3.30
N LYS A 56 6.28 -2.25 -2.69
CA LYS A 56 7.34 -3.27 -2.71
C LYS A 56 6.87 -4.55 -1.99
N ALA A 57 6.30 -4.42 -0.80
CA ALA A 57 5.77 -5.55 -0.04
C ALA A 57 4.65 -6.29 -0.81
N ASN A 58 3.69 -5.54 -1.37
CA ASN A 58 2.61 -6.12 -2.18
C ASN A 58 3.14 -6.82 -3.44
N PHE A 59 4.18 -6.27 -4.08
CA PHE A 59 4.79 -6.88 -5.26
C PHE A 59 5.44 -8.23 -4.91
N GLU A 60 6.20 -8.28 -3.81
CA GLU A 60 6.83 -9.53 -3.34
C GLU A 60 5.78 -10.58 -2.95
N GLN A 61 4.72 -10.18 -2.24
CA GLN A 61 3.61 -11.07 -1.89
C GLN A 61 2.86 -11.57 -3.13
N SER A 62 2.60 -10.68 -4.09
CA SER A 62 1.94 -11.04 -5.35
C SER A 62 2.77 -12.01 -6.18
N LYS A 63 4.10 -11.84 -6.21
CA LYS A 63 5.01 -12.76 -6.88
C LYS A 63 4.96 -14.15 -6.25
N LYS A 64 5.08 -14.24 -4.91
CA LYS A 64 4.99 -15.51 -4.17
C LYS A 64 3.64 -16.20 -4.38
N LEU A 65 2.54 -15.44 -4.35
CA LEU A 65 1.21 -15.98 -4.60
C LEU A 65 1.09 -16.49 -6.04
N LYS A 66 1.59 -15.73 -7.03
CA LYS A 66 1.57 -16.13 -8.44
C LYS A 66 2.36 -17.42 -8.66
N GLU A 67 3.55 -17.55 -8.06
CA GLU A 67 4.36 -18.77 -8.14
C GLU A 67 3.63 -19.97 -7.54
N ARG A 68 3.03 -19.84 -6.35
CA ARG A 68 2.23 -20.90 -5.71
C ARG A 68 1.02 -21.31 -6.54
N LEU A 69 0.31 -20.35 -7.13
CA LEU A 69 -0.83 -20.66 -7.99
C LEU A 69 -0.40 -21.36 -9.29
N GLN A 70 0.78 -21.05 -9.81
CA GLN A 70 1.32 -21.72 -10.99
C GLN A 70 1.75 -23.17 -10.69
N THR A 71 2.31 -23.45 -9.52
CA THR A 71 2.66 -24.84 -9.13
C THR A 71 1.41 -25.68 -8.97
N ILE A 72 0.41 -25.17 -8.23
CA ILE A 72 -0.87 -25.86 -8.02
C ILE A 72 -1.55 -26.17 -9.37
N ARG A 73 -1.64 -25.19 -10.28
CA ARG A 73 -2.23 -25.43 -11.62
C ARG A 73 -1.51 -26.50 -12.43
N LYS A 74 -0.19 -26.60 -12.31
CA LYS A 74 0.60 -27.63 -13.01
C LYS A 74 0.37 -29.01 -12.40
N GLU A 75 0.31 -29.10 -11.08
CA GLU A 75 -0.03 -30.33 -10.35
C GLU A 75 -1.44 -30.80 -10.69
N ASP A 76 -2.42 -29.88 -10.70
CA ASP A 76 -3.81 -30.18 -11.08
C ASP A 76 -3.88 -30.71 -12.52
N ALA A 77 -3.20 -30.07 -13.47
CA ALA A 77 -3.16 -30.51 -14.87
C ALA A 77 -2.46 -31.87 -15.06
N ALA A 78 -1.42 -32.16 -14.27
CA ALA A 78 -0.76 -33.46 -14.26
C ALA A 78 -1.64 -34.56 -13.62
N SER A 79 -2.40 -34.21 -12.58
CA SER A 79 -3.33 -35.14 -11.92
C SER A 79 -4.55 -35.44 -12.79
N SER A 80 -5.08 -34.46 -13.52
CA SER A 80 -6.23 -34.64 -14.41
C SER A 80 -5.88 -35.52 -15.61
N THR A 81 -4.68 -35.36 -16.19
CA THR A 81 -4.18 -36.22 -17.27
C THR A 81 -3.87 -37.64 -16.79
N GLY A 82 -3.40 -37.81 -15.55
CA GLY A 82 -3.22 -39.13 -14.92
C GLY A 82 -4.53 -39.85 -14.58
N GLN A 83 -5.55 -39.11 -14.13
CA GLN A 83 -6.89 -39.69 -13.87
C GLN A 83 -7.61 -40.05 -15.16
N GLU A 84 -7.51 -39.21 -16.19
CA GLU A 84 -8.13 -39.48 -17.50
C GLU A 84 -7.51 -40.71 -18.18
N THR A 85 -6.20 -40.91 -18.03
CA THR A 85 -5.51 -42.12 -18.55
C THR A 85 -5.82 -43.39 -17.74
N PHE A 86 -6.02 -43.28 -16.42
CA PHE A 86 -6.40 -44.42 -15.57
C PHE A 86 -7.86 -44.87 -15.73
N LEU A 87 -8.80 -43.93 -15.95
CA LEU A 87 -10.23 -44.24 -16.18
C LEU A 87 -10.53 -44.80 -17.57
N GLN A 88 -9.57 -44.72 -18.49
CA GLN A 88 -9.74 -45.14 -19.89
C GLN A 88 -9.03 -46.48 -20.20
N SER A 89 -8.51 -47.16 -19.17
CA SER A 89 -7.85 -48.48 -19.23
C SER A 89 -8.72 -49.60 -18.67
#